data_AF-A0A257MLD1-F1
#
_entry.id   AF-A0A257MLD1-F1
#
_cell.length_a   1.000
_cell.length_b   1.000
_cell.length_c   1.000
_cell.angle_alpha   90.00
_cell.angle_beta   90.00
_cell.angle_gamma   90.00
#
_symmetry.space_group_name_H-M   'P 1'
#
loop_
_entity.id
_entity.type
_entity.pdbx_description
1 polymer ?
#
loop_
_entity_poly.entity_id
_entity_poly.type
_entity_poly.pdbx_seq_one_letter_code
_entity_poly.pdbx_strand_id
1 'polypeptide(L)'
;MREVLLESRDDRQHVYLPDKCIGCGSCVAVCPKGELVIGSVGAVARGLIDKDFIEKKRSGACVLCAMCARVCPTGALDLRTAGKSEKDESYLSMALQATAVNDSCVHCGLCAEVCPQSCIEIEDRHLAEDASLKVEGKTLIDLNRCIHCGWCAAVCPVEAISFGKPFAGEFTRDDRVCQACRTCVHTCPANALFNKEAAPGEMVEKVTHRKDACIYCGACEQACPVAAIRVTKTAIVPEMKGKKALEKKLSAPAPRPTLTSVLLTDEEACLGCGNCVIACPVNAHFDPYLAAGHLNELEEKPLLEVLNGAVKVVNQEVCGSCATCSMICPADAIWLERREVV
;
A
#
# COMPACT_ATOMS: atom_id res chain seq x y z
N MET A 1 13.45 1.69 -14.24
CA MET A 1 12.56 0.89 -13.39
C MET A 1 13.30 -0.39 -13.03
N ARG A 2 13.40 -0.72 -11.75
CA ARG A 2 14.09 -1.94 -11.31
C ARG A 2 13.24 -3.17 -11.69
N GLU A 3 13.87 -4.23 -12.16
CA GLU A 3 13.22 -5.51 -12.44
C GLU A 3 13.77 -6.59 -11.51
N VAL A 4 12.89 -7.42 -10.97
CA VAL A 4 13.23 -8.56 -10.13
C VAL A 4 12.70 -9.83 -10.78
N LEU A 5 13.58 -10.79 -11.07
CA LEU A 5 13.19 -12.09 -11.61
C LEU A 5 12.71 -13.00 -10.48
N LEU A 6 11.42 -13.31 -10.43
CA LEU A 6 10.83 -14.18 -9.41
C LEU A 6 10.91 -15.67 -9.75
N GLU A 7 10.79 -16.02 -11.04
CA GLU A 7 10.93 -17.39 -11.54
C GLU A 7 11.32 -17.36 -13.01
N SER A 8 12.13 -18.32 -13.44
CA SER A 8 12.38 -18.59 -14.85
C SER A 8 12.34 -20.09 -15.10
N ARG A 9 11.74 -20.51 -16.21
CA ARG A 9 11.80 -21.88 -16.72
C ARG A 9 11.68 -21.84 -18.23
N ASP A 10 12.63 -22.50 -18.89
CA ASP A 10 12.78 -22.45 -20.35
C ASP A 10 12.85 -20.98 -20.82
N ASP A 11 12.03 -20.58 -21.79
CA ASP A 11 11.93 -19.21 -22.28
C ASP A 11 10.89 -18.34 -21.54
N ARG A 12 10.28 -18.86 -20.47
CA ARG A 12 9.24 -18.18 -19.70
C ARG A 12 9.78 -17.60 -18.40
N GLN A 13 9.44 -16.33 -18.14
CA GLN A 13 9.93 -15.56 -17.00
C GLN A 13 8.77 -14.90 -16.24
N HIS A 14 8.83 -14.93 -14.92
CA HIS A 14 7.96 -14.15 -14.05
C HIS A 14 8.76 -12.98 -13.48
N VAL A 15 8.42 -11.77 -13.91
CA VAL A 15 9.12 -10.54 -13.59
C VAL A 15 8.26 -9.69 -12.66
N TYR A 16 8.91 -9.08 -11.67
CA TYR A 16 8.32 -8.15 -10.72
C TYR A 16 8.96 -6.77 -10.88
N LEU A 17 8.11 -5.74 -10.87
CA LEU A 17 8.45 -4.33 -10.99
C LEU A 17 8.09 -3.65 -9.66
N PRO A 18 9.04 -3.55 -8.71
CA PRO A 18 8.78 -3.02 -7.38
C PRO A 18 8.22 -1.59 -7.39
N ASP A 19 8.72 -0.75 -8.29
CA ASP A 19 8.32 0.66 -8.44
C ASP A 19 6.84 0.84 -8.81
N LYS A 20 6.19 -0.20 -9.34
CA LYS A 20 4.74 -0.22 -9.65
C LYS A 20 3.90 -0.87 -8.56
N CYS A 21 4.52 -1.50 -7.56
CA CYS A 21 3.82 -2.29 -6.57
C CYS A 21 3.23 -1.41 -5.47
N ILE A 22 1.94 -1.58 -5.20
CA ILE A 22 1.22 -0.81 -4.17
C ILE A 22 0.94 -1.62 -2.89
N GLY A 23 1.62 -2.76 -2.69
CA GLY A 23 1.49 -3.57 -1.48
C GLY A 23 0.08 -4.15 -1.21
N CYS A 24 -0.71 -4.40 -2.26
CA CYS A 24 -2.12 -4.75 -2.12
C CYS A 24 -2.43 -6.23 -1.79
N GLY A 25 -1.47 -7.13 -2.02
CA GLY A 25 -1.60 -8.56 -1.71
C GLY A 25 -2.50 -9.38 -2.64
N SER A 26 -3.12 -8.79 -3.68
CA SER A 26 -4.00 -9.53 -4.61
C SER A 26 -3.29 -10.73 -5.27
N CYS A 27 -2.00 -10.59 -5.60
CA CYS A 27 -1.19 -11.66 -6.18
C CYS A 27 -1.01 -12.86 -5.25
N VAL A 28 -0.84 -12.60 -3.95
CA VAL A 28 -0.72 -13.63 -2.91
C VAL A 28 -2.05 -14.36 -2.75
N ALA A 29 -3.16 -13.62 -2.70
CA ALA A 29 -4.51 -14.19 -2.55
C ALA A 29 -4.89 -15.15 -3.69
N VAL A 30 -4.45 -14.88 -4.93
CA VAL A 30 -4.80 -15.73 -6.08
C VAL A 30 -3.80 -16.83 -6.39
N CYS A 31 -2.60 -16.80 -5.79
CA CYS A 31 -1.52 -17.75 -6.08
C CYS A 31 -1.94 -19.18 -5.68
N PRO A 32 -2.12 -20.12 -6.63
CA PRO A 32 -2.59 -21.46 -6.31
C PRO A 32 -1.54 -22.31 -5.59
N LYS A 33 -0.26 -21.92 -5.66
CA LYS A 33 0.84 -22.62 -4.97
C LYS A 33 1.21 -21.96 -3.63
N GLY A 34 0.69 -20.77 -3.33
CA GLY A 34 1.03 -20.04 -2.09
C GLY A 34 2.49 -19.62 -1.99
N GLU A 35 3.19 -19.49 -3.12
CA GLU A 35 4.64 -19.23 -3.17
C GLU A 35 5.00 -17.75 -3.16
N LEU A 36 4.07 -16.87 -3.57
CA LEU A 36 4.24 -15.43 -3.38
C LEU A 36 3.87 -15.09 -1.94
N VAL A 37 4.72 -14.31 -1.28
CA VAL A 37 4.42 -13.71 0.02
C VAL A 37 4.41 -12.20 -0.09
N ILE A 38 3.68 -11.59 0.82
CA ILE A 38 3.70 -10.15 1.06
C ILE A 38 4.06 -9.92 2.53
N GLY A 39 4.85 -8.91 2.81
CA GLY A 39 5.23 -8.60 4.19
C GLY A 39 5.82 -7.20 4.34
N SER A 40 5.94 -6.78 5.59
CA SER A 40 6.48 -5.46 5.99
C SER A 40 5.85 -4.28 5.25
N VAL A 41 4.59 -4.40 4.80
CA VAL A 41 3.94 -3.42 3.89
C VAL A 41 3.95 -2.01 4.48
N GLY A 42 3.66 -1.89 5.78
CA GLY A 42 3.68 -0.61 6.46
C GLY A 42 5.06 0.04 6.53
N ALA A 43 6.13 -0.75 6.69
CA ALA A 43 7.50 -0.25 6.74
C ALA A 43 8.07 0.07 5.34
N VAL A 44 7.82 -0.80 4.35
CA VAL A 44 8.22 -0.60 2.95
C VAL A 44 7.57 0.66 2.38
N ALA A 45 6.25 0.84 2.59
CA ALA A 45 5.54 2.02 2.09
C ALA A 45 6.02 3.34 2.75
N ARG A 46 6.64 3.28 3.93
CA ARG A 46 7.24 4.42 4.60
C ARG A 46 8.73 4.63 4.29
N GLY A 47 9.35 3.73 3.54
CA GLY A 47 10.80 3.77 3.27
C GLY A 47 11.66 3.48 4.51
N LEU A 48 11.17 2.70 5.47
CA LEU A 48 11.85 2.41 6.75
C LEU A 48 12.59 1.06 6.76
N ILE A 49 12.63 0.38 5.61
CA ILE A 49 13.34 -0.88 5.41
C ILE A 49 13.69 -1.01 3.93
N ASP A 50 14.93 -1.39 3.62
CA ASP A 50 15.38 -1.65 2.25
C ASP A 50 14.94 -3.05 1.80
N LYS A 51 13.70 -3.15 1.30
CA LYS A 51 13.16 -4.37 0.72
C LYS A 51 11.92 -4.12 -0.12
N ASP A 52 11.50 -5.17 -0.81
CA ASP A 52 10.27 -5.19 -1.61
C ASP A 52 9.03 -5.64 -0.84
N PHE A 53 7.86 -5.26 -1.33
CA PHE A 53 6.57 -5.75 -0.80
C PHE A 53 6.40 -7.25 -1.01
N ILE A 54 6.83 -7.76 -2.16
CA ILE A 54 6.60 -9.14 -2.59
C ILE A 54 7.92 -9.89 -2.64
N GLU A 55 7.91 -11.09 -2.05
CA GLU A 55 8.99 -12.05 -2.10
C GLU A 55 8.43 -13.42 -2.46
N LYS A 56 9.32 -14.38 -2.75
CA LYS A 56 8.94 -15.75 -3.09
C LYS A 56 9.54 -16.70 -2.06
N LYS A 57 8.74 -17.67 -1.60
CA LYS A 57 9.17 -18.67 -0.61
C LYS A 57 10.25 -19.60 -1.16
N ARG A 58 9.96 -20.30 -2.27
CA ARG A 58 10.86 -21.31 -2.82
C ARG A 58 11.06 -21.16 -4.31
N SER A 59 12.31 -21.22 -4.76
CA SER A 59 12.63 -21.29 -6.19
C SER A 59 12.09 -22.58 -6.83
N GLY A 60 11.69 -22.53 -8.12
CA GLY A 60 11.17 -23.68 -8.86
C GLY A 60 9.71 -24.10 -8.58
N ALA A 61 9.07 -23.60 -7.53
CA ALA A 61 7.70 -23.97 -7.17
C ALA A 61 6.62 -23.21 -7.97
N CYS A 62 6.96 -22.06 -8.58
CA CYS A 62 6.00 -21.31 -9.37
C CYS A 62 5.72 -22.03 -10.70
N VAL A 63 4.44 -22.26 -11.00
CA VAL A 63 4.01 -22.95 -12.23
C VAL A 63 3.78 -22.01 -13.42
N LEU A 64 4.16 -20.72 -13.30
CA LEU A 64 4.05 -19.71 -14.36
C LEU A 64 2.62 -19.61 -14.97
N CYS A 65 1.59 -19.66 -14.12
CA CYS A 65 0.18 -19.65 -14.55
C CYS A 65 -0.41 -18.24 -14.79
N ALA A 66 0.38 -17.18 -14.62
CA ALA A 66 0.01 -15.77 -14.80
C ALA A 66 -1.11 -15.21 -13.91
N MET A 67 -1.72 -16.00 -12.99
CA MET A 67 -2.85 -15.51 -12.18
C MET A 67 -2.51 -14.25 -11.37
N CYS A 68 -1.31 -14.19 -10.79
CA CYS A 68 -0.83 -13.04 -10.03
C CYS A 68 -0.66 -11.79 -10.89
N ALA A 69 -0.17 -11.95 -12.12
CA ALA A 69 -0.01 -10.85 -13.09
C ALA A 69 -1.36 -10.37 -13.63
N ARG A 70 -2.28 -11.29 -13.90
CA ARG A 70 -3.63 -10.97 -14.42
C ARG A 70 -4.48 -10.17 -13.45
N VAL A 71 -4.33 -10.36 -12.14
CA VAL A 71 -5.08 -9.59 -11.11
C VAL A 71 -4.36 -8.31 -10.67
N CYS A 72 -3.14 -8.07 -11.14
CA CYS A 72 -2.34 -6.94 -10.69
C CYS A 72 -2.91 -5.64 -11.28
N PRO A 73 -3.45 -4.72 -10.47
CA PRO A 73 -4.08 -3.51 -11.00
C PRO A 73 -3.07 -2.53 -11.60
N THR A 74 -1.83 -2.53 -11.11
CA THR A 74 -0.76 -1.63 -11.57
C THR A 74 0.16 -2.27 -12.61
N GLY A 75 -0.07 -3.54 -12.95
CA GLY A 75 0.79 -4.28 -13.86
C GLY A 75 2.22 -4.50 -13.35
N ALA A 76 2.42 -4.46 -12.02
CA ALA A 76 3.71 -4.68 -11.35
C ALA A 76 4.25 -6.11 -11.45
N LEU A 77 3.39 -7.08 -11.81
CA LEU A 77 3.79 -8.46 -12.09
C LEU A 77 3.57 -8.73 -13.57
N ASP A 78 4.56 -9.35 -14.20
CA ASP A 78 4.59 -9.60 -15.63
C ASP A 78 5.05 -11.03 -15.91
N LEU A 79 4.38 -11.70 -16.84
CA LEU A 79 4.80 -12.99 -17.37
C LEU A 79 5.31 -12.72 -18.77
N ARG A 80 6.53 -13.18 -19.06
CA ARG A 80 7.17 -12.99 -20.36
C ARG A 80 7.49 -14.35 -20.97
N THR A 81 7.29 -14.48 -22.27
CA THR A 81 7.74 -15.64 -23.07
C THR A 81 8.69 -15.13 -24.15
N ALA A 82 9.87 -15.73 -24.26
CA ALA A 82 10.94 -15.27 -25.15
C ALA A 82 11.23 -13.76 -25.01
N GLY A 83 11.21 -13.26 -23.77
CA GLY A 83 11.44 -11.85 -23.43
C GLY A 83 10.28 -10.89 -23.70
N LYS A 84 9.17 -11.35 -24.28
CA LYS A 84 7.99 -10.51 -24.57
C LYS A 84 6.90 -10.69 -23.53
N SER A 85 6.31 -9.58 -23.07
CA SER A 85 5.18 -9.61 -22.13
C SER A 85 3.99 -10.35 -22.73
N GLU A 86 3.40 -11.26 -21.93
CA GLU A 86 2.19 -12.03 -22.25
C GLU A 86 0.90 -11.23 -22.01
N LYS A 87 0.99 -9.92 -21.72
CA LYS A 87 -0.17 -9.09 -21.38
C LYS A 87 -1.13 -8.95 -22.56
N ASP A 88 -2.36 -9.43 -22.36
CA ASP A 88 -3.50 -9.30 -23.26
C ASP A 88 -4.74 -8.78 -22.48
N GLU A 89 -5.91 -8.79 -23.11
CA GLU A 89 -7.20 -8.38 -22.49
C GLU A 89 -7.62 -9.24 -21.27
N SER A 90 -6.90 -10.32 -20.96
CA SER A 90 -7.11 -11.11 -19.75
C SER A 90 -6.34 -10.59 -18.53
N TYR A 91 -5.62 -9.47 -18.67
CA TYR A 91 -4.90 -8.79 -17.59
C TYR A 91 -5.64 -7.52 -17.17
N LEU A 92 -5.86 -7.37 -15.86
CA LEU A 92 -6.58 -6.23 -15.31
C LEU A 92 -5.95 -4.90 -15.71
N SER A 93 -4.62 -4.79 -15.67
CA SER A 93 -3.90 -3.58 -16.07
C SER A 93 -4.08 -3.19 -17.54
N MET A 94 -4.50 -4.12 -18.41
CA MET A 94 -4.78 -3.84 -19.83
C MET A 94 -6.26 -3.56 -20.08
N ALA A 95 -7.15 -4.17 -19.29
CA ALA A 95 -8.59 -3.98 -19.40
C ALA A 95 -9.10 -2.68 -18.74
N LEU A 96 -8.28 -2.05 -17.88
CA LEU A 96 -8.61 -0.79 -17.22
C LEU A 96 -8.84 0.34 -18.24
N GLN A 97 -9.91 1.11 -18.03
CA GLN A 97 -10.09 2.38 -18.73
C GLN A 97 -8.95 3.33 -18.34
N ALA A 98 -8.11 3.67 -19.32
CA ALA A 98 -7.06 4.65 -19.16
C ALA A 98 -7.63 5.98 -18.64
N THR A 99 -6.94 6.58 -17.67
CA THR A 99 -7.28 7.95 -17.27
C THR A 99 -6.91 8.89 -18.39
N ALA A 100 -7.91 9.59 -18.94
CA ALA A 100 -7.75 10.41 -20.13
C ALA A 100 -8.31 11.81 -19.92
N VAL A 101 -7.68 12.78 -20.57
CA VAL A 101 -8.07 14.19 -20.60
C VAL A 101 -8.64 14.49 -21.98
N ASN A 102 -9.81 15.12 -22.06
CA ASN A 102 -10.41 15.54 -23.33
C ASN A 102 -10.14 17.03 -23.64
N ASP A 103 -10.60 17.48 -24.81
CA ASP A 103 -10.36 18.83 -25.33
C ASP A 103 -11.04 19.96 -24.54
N SER A 104 -11.91 19.64 -23.58
CA SER A 104 -12.51 20.62 -22.67
C SER A 104 -11.52 21.11 -21.60
N CYS A 105 -10.31 20.53 -21.51
CA CYS A 105 -9.31 20.90 -20.51
C CYS A 105 -8.87 22.36 -20.66
N VAL A 106 -8.75 23.06 -19.53
CA VAL A 106 -8.28 24.46 -19.46
C VAL A 106 -6.89 24.59 -18.83
N HIS A 107 -6.16 23.47 -18.70
CA HIS A 107 -4.77 23.42 -18.22
C HIS A 107 -4.52 24.20 -16.90
N CYS A 108 -5.45 24.12 -15.94
CA CYS A 108 -5.41 24.92 -14.71
C CYS A 108 -4.40 24.44 -13.66
N GLY A 109 -3.95 23.18 -13.70
CA GLY A 109 -2.98 22.62 -12.75
C GLY A 109 -3.57 21.85 -11.57
N LEU A 110 -4.87 22.00 -11.27
CA LEU A 110 -5.46 21.40 -10.07
C LEU A 110 -5.28 19.88 -9.99
N CYS A 111 -5.42 19.18 -11.12
CA CYS A 111 -5.23 17.73 -11.17
C CYS A 111 -3.80 17.29 -10.84
N ALA A 112 -2.79 18.08 -11.21
CA ALA A 112 -1.39 17.78 -10.92
C ALA A 112 -1.10 17.92 -9.42
N GLU A 113 -1.57 19.01 -8.81
CA GLU A 113 -1.41 19.29 -7.38
C GLU A 113 -2.03 18.22 -6.49
N VAL A 114 -3.22 17.72 -6.84
CA VAL A 114 -3.93 16.75 -5.99
C VAL A 114 -3.58 15.30 -6.28
N CYS A 115 -2.77 15.01 -7.30
CA CYS A 115 -2.47 13.64 -7.69
C CYS A 115 -1.56 12.97 -6.63
N PRO A 116 -2.03 11.95 -5.89
CA PRO A 116 -1.23 11.31 -4.84
C PRO A 116 -0.04 10.52 -5.39
N GLN A 117 -0.06 10.24 -6.70
CA GLN A 117 1.02 9.55 -7.40
C GLN A 117 1.94 10.52 -8.14
N SER A 118 1.69 11.83 -8.09
CA SER A 118 2.47 12.87 -8.80
C SER A 118 2.82 12.47 -10.25
N CYS A 119 1.80 12.00 -10.98
CA CYS A 119 1.92 11.42 -12.31
C CYS A 119 1.20 12.25 -13.39
N ILE A 120 0.92 13.53 -13.12
CA ILE A 120 0.24 14.44 -14.05
C ILE A 120 1.12 15.66 -14.23
N GLU A 121 1.38 16.02 -15.48
CA GLU A 121 2.22 17.15 -15.87
C GLU A 121 1.46 18.04 -16.85
N ILE A 122 1.74 19.35 -16.82
CA ILE A 122 1.18 20.31 -17.79
C ILE A 122 2.36 20.93 -18.55
N GLU A 123 2.53 20.49 -19.79
CA GLU A 123 3.53 21.01 -20.71
C GLU A 123 3.02 22.25 -21.45
N ASP A 124 3.93 23.08 -21.94
CA ASP A 124 3.66 24.23 -22.81
C ASP A 124 2.61 25.20 -22.23
N ARG A 125 2.53 25.36 -20.90
CA ARG A 125 1.49 26.16 -20.25
C ARG A 125 1.73 27.66 -20.43
N HIS A 126 0.93 28.32 -21.26
CA HIS A 126 1.03 29.77 -21.53
C HIS A 126 -0.34 30.41 -21.81
N LEU A 127 -0.39 31.75 -21.79
CA LEU A 127 -1.59 32.47 -22.22
C LEU A 127 -1.65 32.51 -23.75
N ALA A 128 -2.84 32.31 -24.29
CA ALA A 128 -3.09 32.40 -25.73
C ALA A 128 -2.72 33.79 -26.27
N GLU A 129 -2.10 33.81 -27.45
CA GLU A 129 -1.66 35.05 -28.12
C GLU A 129 -2.80 35.80 -28.82
N ASP A 130 -3.98 35.19 -28.92
CA ASP A 130 -5.17 35.70 -29.62
C ASP A 130 -6.04 36.67 -28.78
N ALA A 131 -5.51 37.14 -27.65
CA ALA A 131 -6.20 37.98 -26.65
C ALA A 131 -7.46 37.34 -26.02
N SER A 132 -7.69 36.03 -26.19
CA SER A 132 -8.85 35.33 -25.59
C SER A 132 -8.71 35.09 -24.08
N LEU A 133 -7.55 35.42 -23.48
CA LEU A 133 -7.20 35.14 -22.07
C LEU A 133 -7.31 33.65 -21.68
N LYS A 134 -7.28 32.75 -22.67
CA LYS A 134 -7.22 31.30 -22.44
C LYS A 134 -5.81 30.88 -22.07
N VAL A 135 -5.71 29.78 -21.32
CA VAL A 135 -4.45 29.08 -21.09
C VAL A 135 -4.38 27.92 -22.08
N GLU A 136 -3.32 27.91 -22.88
CA GLU A 136 -2.98 26.79 -23.77
C GLU A 136 -1.90 25.92 -23.11
N GLY A 137 -1.89 24.63 -23.44
CA GLY A 137 -0.91 23.67 -22.94
C GLY A 137 -1.29 22.23 -23.27
N LYS A 138 -0.59 21.27 -22.68
CA LYS A 138 -0.89 19.84 -22.79
C LYS A 138 -0.86 19.20 -21.42
N THR A 139 -2.01 18.68 -20.97
CA THR A 139 -2.10 17.94 -19.72
C THR A 139 -1.82 16.46 -20.00
N LEU A 140 -0.68 15.96 -19.53
CA LEU A 140 -0.24 14.59 -19.72
C LEU A 140 -0.38 13.79 -18.42
N ILE A 141 -0.76 12.51 -18.54
CA ILE A 141 -0.90 11.59 -17.41
C ILE A 141 -0.01 10.38 -17.67
N ASP A 142 0.96 10.13 -16.78
CA ASP A 142 1.76 8.91 -16.82
C ASP A 142 0.95 7.70 -16.31
N LEU A 143 0.42 6.93 -17.26
CA LEU A 143 -0.35 5.72 -17.01
C LEU A 143 0.47 4.60 -16.36
N ASN A 144 1.80 4.67 -16.35
CA ASN A 144 2.63 3.69 -15.64
C ASN A 144 2.61 3.88 -14.13
N ARG A 145 2.27 5.08 -13.66
CA ARG A 145 2.19 5.46 -12.25
C ARG A 145 0.76 5.70 -11.78
N CYS A 146 -0.15 6.02 -12.68
CA CYS A 146 -1.57 6.22 -12.35
C CYS A 146 -2.15 4.96 -11.69
N ILE A 147 -2.84 5.15 -10.55
CA ILE A 147 -3.56 4.07 -9.85
C ILE A 147 -5.09 4.18 -9.97
N HIS A 148 -5.58 5.07 -10.83
CA HIS A 148 -7.01 5.25 -11.14
C HIS A 148 -7.88 5.62 -9.93
N CYS A 149 -7.38 6.47 -9.03
CA CYS A 149 -8.10 6.90 -7.83
C CYS A 149 -9.18 7.95 -8.07
N GLY A 150 -9.10 8.72 -9.17
CA GLY A 150 -10.14 9.70 -9.54
C GLY A 150 -10.02 11.08 -8.90
N TRP A 151 -8.97 11.36 -8.11
CA TRP A 151 -8.73 12.70 -7.53
C TRP A 151 -8.72 13.80 -8.59
N CYS A 152 -8.03 13.56 -9.71
CA CYS A 152 -7.95 14.50 -10.83
C CYS A 152 -9.31 14.81 -11.46
N ALA A 153 -10.17 13.80 -11.63
CA ALA A 153 -11.53 13.99 -12.11
C ALA A 153 -12.40 14.75 -11.10
N ALA A 154 -12.29 14.41 -9.81
CA ALA A 154 -13.09 15.04 -8.75
C ALA A 154 -12.80 16.53 -8.56
N VAL A 155 -11.59 17.01 -8.88
CA VAL A 155 -11.23 18.44 -8.77
C VAL A 155 -11.30 19.19 -10.09
N CYS A 156 -11.62 18.51 -11.20
CA CYS A 156 -11.65 19.14 -12.51
C CYS A 156 -12.90 20.02 -12.64
N PRO A 157 -12.75 21.36 -12.76
CA PRO A 157 -13.91 22.27 -12.77
C PRO A 157 -14.73 22.19 -14.07
N VAL A 158 -14.17 21.57 -15.10
CA VAL A 158 -14.75 21.45 -16.45
C VAL A 158 -14.98 19.99 -16.85
N GLU A 159 -14.88 19.06 -15.88
CA GLU A 159 -15.15 17.63 -16.06
C GLU A 159 -14.40 16.99 -17.25
N ALA A 160 -13.21 17.49 -17.56
CA ALA A 160 -12.42 17.07 -18.72
C ALA A 160 -11.71 15.71 -18.56
N ILE A 161 -11.79 15.08 -17.37
CA ILE A 161 -11.00 13.89 -17.03
C ILE A 161 -11.93 12.69 -16.82
N SER A 162 -11.67 11.62 -17.56
CA SER A 162 -12.35 10.32 -17.41
C SER A 162 -11.40 9.28 -16.81
N PHE A 163 -11.94 8.29 -16.09
CA PHE A 163 -11.16 7.20 -15.49
C PHE A 163 -12.06 6.01 -15.15
N GLY A 164 -11.47 4.82 -14.99
CA GLY A 164 -12.14 3.64 -14.43
C GLY A 164 -11.32 2.99 -13.31
N LYS A 165 -11.96 2.66 -12.19
CA LYS A 165 -11.32 1.97 -11.06
C LYS A 165 -11.06 0.50 -11.37
N PRO A 166 -10.07 -0.16 -10.72
CA PRO A 166 -9.83 -1.60 -10.90
C PRO A 166 -10.85 -2.49 -10.21
N PHE A 167 -11.27 -2.10 -8.99
CA PHE A 167 -12.13 -2.90 -8.14
C PHE A 167 -13.28 -2.07 -7.59
N ALA A 168 -14.41 -2.74 -7.40
CA ALA A 168 -15.45 -2.32 -6.47
C ALA A 168 -15.27 -3.13 -5.17
N GLY A 169 -15.70 -2.57 -4.05
CA GLY A 169 -15.49 -3.23 -2.78
C GLY A 169 -16.10 -2.53 -1.58
N GLU A 170 -15.79 -3.10 -0.43
CA GLU A 170 -16.17 -2.60 0.88
C GLU A 170 -14.92 -2.40 1.73
N PHE A 171 -14.95 -1.35 2.55
CA PHE A 171 -13.92 -1.06 3.55
C PHE A 171 -14.60 -1.01 4.91
N THR A 172 -14.06 -1.73 5.89
CA THR A 172 -14.47 -1.63 7.28
C THR A 172 -13.25 -1.46 8.19
N ARG A 173 -13.46 -0.76 9.30
CA ARG A 173 -12.48 -0.62 10.38
C ARG A 173 -13.16 -0.94 11.71
N ASP A 174 -12.51 -1.73 12.54
CA ASP A 174 -12.89 -1.90 13.93
C ASP A 174 -12.22 -0.83 14.81
N ASP A 175 -13.00 0.12 15.30
CA ASP A 175 -12.52 1.23 16.14
C ASP A 175 -12.07 0.79 17.53
N ARG A 176 -12.50 -0.40 17.98
CA ARG A 176 -12.06 -0.98 19.26
C ARG A 176 -10.65 -1.55 19.15
N VAL A 177 -10.29 -2.06 17.98
CA VAL A 177 -8.95 -2.61 17.69
C VAL A 177 -7.99 -1.51 17.21
N CYS A 178 -8.48 -0.55 16.43
CA CYS A 178 -7.67 0.53 15.85
C CYS A 178 -6.99 1.39 16.92
N GLN A 179 -5.66 1.45 16.87
CA GLN A 179 -4.83 2.29 17.76
C GLN A 179 -4.45 3.65 17.14
N ALA A 180 -5.09 4.05 16.04
CA ALA A 180 -4.84 5.32 15.36
C ALA A 180 -3.36 5.61 14.99
N CYS A 181 -2.53 4.58 14.81
CA CYS A 181 -1.09 4.71 14.52
C CYS A 181 -0.73 5.29 13.13
N ARG A 182 -1.73 5.58 12.29
CA ARG A 182 -1.59 6.15 10.93
C ARG A 182 -0.80 5.31 9.92
N THR A 183 -0.25 4.15 10.30
CA THR A 183 -0.47 2.86 9.61
C THR A 183 -0.86 2.93 8.13
N CYS A 184 -2.16 2.75 7.96
CA CYS A 184 -2.88 2.72 6.70
C CYS A 184 -2.93 4.06 5.96
N VAL A 185 -2.82 5.20 6.64
CA VAL A 185 -2.84 6.54 6.03
C VAL A 185 -1.61 6.72 5.16
N HIS A 186 -0.42 6.51 5.73
CA HIS A 186 0.85 6.60 4.97
C HIS A 186 0.99 5.51 3.90
N THR A 187 0.31 4.37 4.07
CA THR A 187 0.39 3.26 3.13
C THR A 187 -0.62 3.37 1.98
N CYS A 188 -1.61 4.27 2.07
CA CYS A 188 -2.68 4.33 1.08
C CYS A 188 -2.18 4.99 -0.22
N PRO A 189 -2.06 4.26 -1.35
CA PRO A 189 -1.57 4.84 -2.60
C PRO A 189 -2.55 5.86 -3.20
N ALA A 190 -3.83 5.78 -2.80
CA ALA A 190 -4.89 6.66 -3.28
C ALA A 190 -5.13 7.87 -2.38
N ASN A 191 -4.39 8.02 -1.28
CA ASN A 191 -4.68 9.01 -0.24
C ASN A 191 -6.17 9.02 0.19
N ALA A 192 -6.80 7.84 0.19
CA ALA A 192 -8.22 7.65 0.49
C ALA A 192 -8.48 7.48 2.00
N LEU A 193 -7.42 7.42 2.81
CA LEU A 193 -7.47 7.32 4.26
C LEU A 193 -6.72 8.50 4.84
N PHE A 194 -7.34 9.24 5.76
CA PHE A 194 -6.75 10.44 6.37
C PHE A 194 -7.28 10.63 7.79
N ASN A 195 -6.72 11.56 8.55
CA ASN A 195 -7.27 11.97 9.84
C ASN A 195 -7.91 13.34 9.62
N LYS A 196 -9.22 13.47 9.87
CA LYS A 196 -9.92 14.76 9.75
C LYS A 196 -9.42 15.70 10.85
N GLU A 197 -9.17 16.96 10.50
CA GLU A 197 -8.96 18.01 11.50
C GLU A 197 -10.23 18.17 12.35
N ALA A 198 -10.04 18.43 13.64
CA ALA A 198 -11.11 18.45 14.62
C ALA A 198 -10.87 19.58 15.62
N ALA A 199 -11.95 20.20 16.09
CA ALA A 199 -11.85 21.16 17.19
C ALA A 199 -11.56 20.43 18.52
N PRO A 200 -10.96 21.11 19.53
CA PRO A 200 -10.78 20.51 20.85
C PRO A 200 -12.10 19.98 21.43
N GLY A 201 -12.11 18.69 21.78
CA GLY A 201 -13.31 18.00 22.30
C GLY A 201 -14.29 17.47 21.25
N GLU A 202 -14.10 17.76 19.95
CA GLU A 202 -14.88 17.13 18.88
C GLU A 202 -14.51 15.65 18.76
N MET A 203 -15.51 14.77 18.88
CA MET A 203 -15.33 13.35 18.61
C MET A 203 -15.31 13.12 17.09
N VAL A 204 -14.20 12.62 16.57
CA VAL A 204 -14.03 12.27 15.16
C VAL A 204 -13.65 10.81 14.99
N GLU A 205 -13.83 10.29 13.78
CA GLU A 205 -13.32 8.97 13.42
C GLU A 205 -11.80 8.90 13.59
N LYS A 206 -11.29 7.79 14.14
CA LYS A 206 -9.84 7.57 14.27
C LYS A 206 -9.09 7.67 12.93
N VAL A 207 -9.74 7.28 11.82
CA VAL A 207 -9.25 7.43 10.44
C VAL A 207 -10.45 7.65 9.48
N THR A 208 -10.52 8.75 8.78
CA THR A 208 -11.60 8.97 7.80
C THR A 208 -11.32 8.23 6.50
N HIS A 209 -12.36 7.66 5.87
CA HIS A 209 -12.29 6.95 4.59
C HIS A 209 -13.06 7.66 3.47
N ARG A 210 -12.36 8.07 2.41
CA ARG A 210 -12.90 8.65 1.17
C ARG A 210 -13.26 7.55 0.17
N LYS A 211 -14.53 7.16 0.11
CA LYS A 211 -15.01 6.05 -0.74
C LYS A 211 -14.82 6.30 -2.25
N ASP A 212 -14.99 7.54 -2.66
CA ASP A 212 -14.82 8.01 -4.04
C ASP A 212 -13.36 7.96 -4.52
N ALA A 213 -12.37 8.12 -3.64
CA ALA A 213 -10.95 7.94 -3.97
C ALA A 213 -10.46 6.48 -3.81
N CYS A 214 -11.09 5.70 -2.95
CA CYS A 214 -10.67 4.33 -2.66
C CYS A 214 -10.80 3.41 -3.88
N ILE A 215 -9.72 2.68 -4.20
CA ILE A 215 -9.67 1.68 -5.27
C ILE A 215 -9.82 0.24 -4.77
N TYR A 216 -10.12 0.08 -3.46
CA TYR A 216 -10.31 -1.22 -2.79
C TYR A 216 -9.14 -2.20 -2.97
N CYS A 217 -7.91 -1.69 -3.06
CA CYS A 217 -6.73 -2.53 -3.29
C CYS A 217 -6.38 -3.42 -2.08
N GLY A 218 -6.61 -2.96 -0.85
CA GLY A 218 -6.31 -3.72 0.37
C GLY A 218 -4.91 -3.48 0.96
N ALA A 219 -4.12 -2.55 0.42
CA ALA A 219 -2.80 -2.21 0.98
C ALA A 219 -2.88 -1.78 2.46
N CYS A 220 -3.94 -1.09 2.86
CA CYS A 220 -4.19 -0.71 4.25
C CYS A 220 -4.49 -1.89 5.18
N GLU A 221 -5.17 -2.95 4.70
CA GLU A 221 -5.37 -4.20 5.45
C GLU A 221 -4.04 -4.92 5.63
N GLN A 222 -3.23 -4.99 4.57
CA GLN A 222 -1.89 -5.59 4.61
C GLN A 222 -0.90 -4.81 5.50
N ALA A 223 -1.06 -3.50 5.63
CA ALA A 223 -0.19 -2.68 6.46
C ALA A 223 -0.62 -2.62 7.94
N CYS A 224 -1.85 -3.00 8.27
CA CYS A 224 -2.39 -2.79 9.61
C CYS A 224 -1.75 -3.77 10.63
N PRO A 225 -0.96 -3.28 11.60
CA PRO A 225 -0.20 -4.15 12.50
C PRO A 225 -1.08 -4.91 13.50
N VAL A 226 -2.32 -4.46 13.68
CA VAL A 226 -3.31 -5.01 14.63
C VAL A 226 -4.54 -5.58 13.91
N ALA A 227 -4.50 -5.70 12.58
CA ALA A 227 -5.59 -6.22 11.76
C ALA A 227 -6.96 -5.53 11.98
N ALA A 228 -6.98 -4.23 12.29
CA ALA A 228 -8.20 -3.46 12.51
C ALA A 228 -8.97 -3.11 11.22
N ILE A 229 -8.38 -3.34 10.04
CA ILE A 229 -8.94 -2.93 8.74
C ILE A 229 -9.22 -4.15 7.90
N ARG A 230 -10.36 -4.13 7.19
CA ARG A 230 -10.73 -5.13 6.21
C ARG A 230 -11.14 -4.47 4.89
N VAL A 231 -10.62 -5.00 3.77
CA VAL A 231 -10.99 -4.58 2.42
C VAL A 231 -11.45 -5.77 1.60
N THR A 232 -12.74 -5.82 1.29
CA THR A 232 -13.34 -6.87 0.47
C THR A 232 -13.48 -6.36 -0.96
N LYS A 233 -12.88 -7.05 -1.93
CA LYS A 233 -13.08 -6.78 -3.36
C LYS A 233 -14.32 -7.52 -3.83
N THR A 234 -15.40 -6.79 -4.07
CA THR A 234 -16.70 -7.38 -4.45
C THR A 234 -16.79 -7.65 -5.95
N ALA A 235 -16.10 -6.85 -6.78
CA ALA A 235 -16.06 -7.06 -8.22
C ALA A 235 -14.76 -6.50 -8.84
N ILE A 236 -14.37 -7.08 -9.98
CA ILE A 236 -13.45 -6.43 -10.92
C ILE A 236 -14.31 -5.56 -11.83
N VAL A 237 -14.03 -4.26 -11.85
CA VAL A 237 -14.86 -3.27 -12.55
C VAL A 237 -14.76 -3.39 -14.08
N PRO A 238 -13.57 -3.40 -14.70
CA PRO A 238 -13.49 -3.54 -16.15
C PRO A 238 -13.91 -4.94 -16.60
N GLU A 239 -14.48 -5.02 -17.81
CA GLU A 239 -14.69 -6.30 -18.47
C GLU A 239 -13.35 -6.89 -18.89
N MET A 240 -13.12 -8.16 -18.54
CA MET A 240 -11.89 -8.87 -18.90
C MET A 240 -12.12 -10.38 -18.96
N LYS A 241 -11.33 -11.05 -19.81
CA LYS A 241 -11.43 -12.50 -19.98
C LYS A 241 -11.11 -13.23 -18.67
N GLY A 242 -12.05 -14.06 -18.21
CA GLY A 242 -11.88 -14.88 -17.01
C GLY A 242 -12.07 -14.16 -15.67
N LYS A 243 -12.65 -12.94 -15.65
CA LYS A 243 -12.84 -12.15 -14.41
C LYS A 243 -13.54 -12.91 -13.28
N LYS A 244 -14.60 -13.67 -13.58
CA LYS A 244 -15.39 -14.41 -12.56
C LYS A 244 -14.55 -15.37 -11.71
N ALA A 245 -13.57 -16.05 -12.31
CA ALA A 245 -12.69 -16.96 -11.59
C ALA A 245 -11.73 -16.22 -10.66
N LEU A 246 -11.30 -15.02 -11.05
CA LEU A 246 -10.44 -14.15 -10.25
C LEU A 246 -11.22 -13.48 -9.12
N GLU A 247 -12.43 -12.98 -9.39
CA GLU A 247 -13.34 -12.41 -8.40
C GLU A 247 -13.62 -13.39 -7.26
N LYS A 248 -13.91 -14.66 -7.57
CA LYS A 248 -14.11 -15.71 -6.56
C LYS A 248 -12.90 -15.91 -5.64
N LYS A 249 -11.68 -15.69 -6.14
CA LYS A 249 -10.45 -15.79 -5.33
C LYS A 249 -10.19 -14.50 -4.54
N LEU A 250 -10.56 -13.34 -5.08
CA LEU A 250 -10.36 -12.03 -4.46
C LEU A 250 -11.42 -11.68 -3.41
N SER A 251 -12.59 -12.31 -3.44
CA SER A 251 -13.64 -12.13 -2.43
C SER A 251 -13.30 -12.80 -1.10
N ALA A 252 -12.32 -13.71 -1.09
CA ALA A 252 -11.80 -14.30 0.13
C ALA A 252 -11.02 -13.26 0.96
N PRO A 253 -10.97 -13.43 2.29
CA PRO A 253 -10.05 -12.72 3.16
C PRO A 253 -8.65 -12.57 2.56
N ALA A 254 -8.09 -11.36 2.57
CA ALA A 254 -6.70 -11.22 2.20
C ALA A 254 -5.83 -12.02 3.19
N PRO A 255 -4.80 -12.74 2.71
CA PRO A 255 -3.90 -13.45 3.61
C PRO A 255 -3.21 -12.45 4.53
N ARG A 256 -2.97 -12.85 5.78
CA ARG A 256 -2.15 -12.04 6.68
C ARG A 256 -0.75 -11.89 6.09
N PRO A 257 -0.14 -10.70 6.17
CA PRO A 257 1.25 -10.52 5.77
C PRO A 257 2.16 -11.48 6.52
N THR A 258 3.14 -12.04 5.82
CA THR A 258 4.20 -12.84 6.44
C THR A 258 5.17 -11.90 7.14
N LEU A 259 5.71 -12.32 8.29
CA LEU A 259 6.76 -11.58 8.99
C LEU A 259 8.09 -11.74 8.24
N THR A 260 8.31 -10.87 7.27
CA THR A 260 9.50 -10.86 6.40
C THR A 260 10.53 -9.81 6.83
N SER A 261 10.41 -9.33 8.08
CA SER A 261 11.39 -8.49 8.75
C SER A 261 11.60 -8.94 10.19
N VAL A 262 12.77 -8.63 10.73
CA VAL A 262 13.10 -8.78 12.15
C VAL A 262 13.26 -7.39 12.77
N LEU A 263 12.83 -7.23 14.01
CA LEU A 263 12.98 -5.99 14.76
C LEU A 263 14.22 -6.14 15.63
N LEU A 264 15.17 -5.24 15.49
CA LEU A 264 16.44 -5.26 16.22
C LEU A 264 16.56 -4.03 17.10
N THR A 265 17.32 -4.17 18.18
CA THR A 265 17.60 -3.11 19.14
C THR A 265 19.10 -3.05 19.42
N ASP A 266 19.63 -1.84 19.59
CA ASP A 266 20.98 -1.57 20.10
C ASP A 266 20.88 -1.12 21.55
N GLU A 267 21.40 -1.92 22.48
CA GLU A 267 21.34 -1.64 23.91
C GLU A 267 22.29 -0.53 24.35
N GLU A 268 23.42 -0.36 23.67
CA GLU A 268 24.41 0.66 24.01
C GLU A 268 23.95 2.04 23.57
N ALA A 269 23.28 2.11 22.41
CA ALA A 269 22.67 3.34 21.93
C ALA A 269 21.34 3.68 22.63
N CYS A 270 20.66 2.70 23.24
CA CYS A 270 19.34 2.91 23.81
C CYS A 270 19.35 3.82 25.04
N LEU A 271 18.48 4.83 25.04
CA LEU A 271 18.28 5.73 26.18
C LEU A 271 17.31 5.20 27.24
N GLY A 272 16.64 4.07 27.00
CA GLY A 272 15.64 3.51 27.92
C GLY A 272 14.34 4.33 28.04
N CYS A 273 14.10 5.30 27.17
CA CYS A 273 12.98 6.24 27.31
C CYS A 273 11.58 5.62 27.12
N GLY A 274 11.48 4.42 26.54
CA GLY A 274 10.21 3.71 26.34
C GLY A 274 9.30 4.26 25.24
N ASN A 275 9.70 5.28 24.49
CA ASN A 275 8.86 5.87 23.42
C ASN A 275 8.38 4.83 22.40
N CYS A 276 9.25 3.92 21.97
CA CYS A 276 8.90 2.85 21.04
C CYS A 276 7.97 1.81 21.65
N VAL A 277 8.00 1.62 22.97
CA VAL A 277 7.10 0.72 23.71
C VAL A 277 5.68 1.30 23.72
N ILE A 278 5.55 2.60 24.00
CA ILE A 278 4.26 3.32 24.09
C ILE A 278 3.66 3.53 22.70
N ALA A 279 4.46 3.97 21.74
CA ALA A 279 4.00 4.27 20.38
C ALA A 279 3.70 3.00 19.55
N CYS A 280 4.14 1.83 20.01
CA CYS A 280 3.91 0.58 19.30
C CYS A 280 2.41 0.23 19.30
N PRO A 281 1.76 0.15 18.12
CA PRO A 281 0.34 -0.19 18.05
C PRO A 281 0.02 -1.61 18.53
N VAL A 282 0.96 -2.55 18.41
CA VAL A 282 0.77 -3.93 18.91
C VAL A 282 0.73 -3.93 20.43
N ASN A 283 1.65 -3.21 21.07
CA ASN A 283 1.65 -2.99 22.52
C ASN A 283 0.38 -2.29 22.99
N ALA A 284 0.05 -1.15 22.38
CA ALA A 284 -1.12 -0.35 22.71
C ALA A 284 -2.45 -1.10 22.53
N HIS A 285 -2.52 -2.02 21.56
CA HIS A 285 -3.72 -2.82 21.34
C HIS A 285 -3.95 -3.85 22.45
N PHE A 286 -2.88 -4.41 23.01
CA PHE A 286 -2.96 -5.42 24.06
C PHE A 286 -3.38 -4.79 25.39
N ASP A 287 -2.82 -3.63 25.74
CA ASP A 287 -3.13 -2.96 27.00
C ASP A 287 -3.28 -1.43 26.85
N PRO A 288 -4.46 -0.87 27.17
CA PRO A 288 -4.70 0.58 27.14
C PRO A 288 -3.82 1.40 28.11
N TYR A 289 -3.40 0.84 29.24
CA TYR A 289 -2.52 1.54 30.20
C TYR A 289 -1.11 1.71 29.62
N LEU A 290 -0.64 0.74 28.84
CA LEU A 290 0.63 0.85 28.13
C LEU A 290 0.59 1.99 27.09
N ALA A 291 -0.53 2.12 26.38
CA ALA A 291 -0.77 3.22 25.44
C ALA A 291 -0.80 4.60 26.14
N ALA A 292 -1.21 4.64 27.41
CA ALA A 292 -1.23 5.84 28.24
C ALA A 292 0.12 6.13 28.94
N GLY A 293 1.16 5.31 28.71
CA GLY A 293 2.50 5.54 29.23
C GLY A 293 2.80 4.89 30.58
N HIS A 294 1.93 4.03 31.08
CA HIS A 294 2.14 3.29 32.33
C HIS A 294 3.08 2.09 32.13
N LEU A 295 4.37 2.37 31.88
CA LEU A 295 5.37 1.35 31.54
C LEU A 295 5.66 0.34 32.66
N ASN A 296 5.53 0.75 33.92
CA ASN A 296 5.92 -0.04 35.10
C ASN A 296 4.76 -0.77 35.77
N GLU A 297 3.52 -0.58 35.31
CA GLU A 297 2.32 -1.15 35.93
C GLU A 297 1.95 -2.53 35.34
N LEU A 298 2.68 -2.99 34.33
CA LEU A 298 2.43 -4.24 33.62
C LEU A 298 3.61 -5.20 33.79
N GLU A 299 3.30 -6.40 34.30
CA GLU A 299 4.27 -7.49 34.49
C GLU A 299 4.78 -8.06 33.17
N GLU A 300 3.94 -8.11 32.13
CA GLU A 300 4.31 -8.62 30.81
C GLU A 300 3.83 -7.68 29.70
N LYS A 301 4.67 -7.50 28.67
CA LYS A 301 4.35 -6.69 27.48
C LYS A 301 4.41 -7.56 26.23
N PRO A 302 3.55 -7.32 25.22
CA PRO A 302 3.36 -8.29 24.15
C PRO A 302 4.46 -8.29 23.10
N LEU A 303 5.16 -7.18 22.84
CA LEU A 303 6.20 -7.08 21.80
C LEU A 303 7.48 -6.39 22.27
N LEU A 304 7.37 -5.18 22.83
CA LEU A 304 8.50 -4.37 23.29
C LEU A 304 8.42 -4.09 24.79
N GLU A 305 9.57 -4.11 25.47
CA GLU A 305 9.70 -3.78 26.88
C GLU A 305 11.00 -3.05 27.19
N VAL A 306 11.03 -2.21 28.23
CA VAL A 306 12.27 -1.64 28.77
C VAL A 306 12.77 -2.58 29.88
N LEU A 307 13.89 -3.25 29.64
CA LEU A 307 14.54 -4.15 30.59
C LEU A 307 15.96 -3.64 30.88
N ASN A 308 16.29 -3.48 32.17
CA ASN A 308 17.61 -3.01 32.62
C ASN A 308 18.05 -1.68 31.96
N GLY A 309 17.10 -0.77 31.72
CA GLY A 309 17.39 0.54 31.13
C GLY A 309 17.49 0.54 29.60
N ALA A 310 17.29 -0.59 28.91
CA ALA A 310 17.29 -0.65 27.45
C ALA A 310 16.02 -1.32 26.91
N VAL A 311 15.61 -0.96 25.71
CA VAL A 311 14.46 -1.59 25.04
C VAL A 311 14.86 -2.96 24.52
N LYS A 312 13.97 -3.95 24.70
CA LYS A 312 14.10 -5.33 24.21
C LYS A 312 12.88 -5.72 23.39
N VAL A 313 13.12 -6.53 22.36
CA VAL A 313 12.06 -7.25 21.64
C VAL A 313 11.78 -8.55 22.39
N VAL A 314 10.68 -8.60 23.13
CA VAL A 314 10.33 -9.76 23.96
C VAL A 314 9.56 -10.83 23.20
N ASN A 315 8.91 -10.48 22.08
CA ASN A 315 8.23 -11.44 21.21
C ASN A 315 8.19 -10.98 19.76
N GLN A 316 9.13 -11.47 18.95
CA GLN A 316 9.26 -11.09 17.54
C GLN A 316 8.03 -11.47 16.69
N GLU A 317 7.32 -12.54 17.04
CA GLU A 317 6.29 -13.16 16.20
C GLU A 317 4.99 -12.35 16.13
N VAL A 318 4.75 -11.45 17.09
CA VAL A 318 3.60 -10.54 17.06
C VAL A 318 3.89 -9.20 16.37
N CYS A 319 5.12 -9.00 15.90
CA CYS A 319 5.52 -7.73 15.28
C CYS A 319 4.76 -7.48 13.97
N GLY A 320 3.97 -6.40 13.93
CA GLY A 320 3.23 -6.00 12.73
C GLY A 320 4.08 -5.35 11.63
N SER A 321 5.40 -5.23 11.80
CA SER A 321 6.33 -4.70 10.79
C SER A 321 5.94 -3.34 10.20
N CYS A 322 5.43 -2.44 11.05
CA CYS A 322 4.99 -1.09 10.67
C CYS A 322 6.06 0.00 10.84
N ALA A 323 7.14 -0.31 11.56
CA ALA A 323 8.28 0.55 11.91
C ALA A 323 7.94 1.85 12.68
N THR A 324 6.80 1.92 13.36
CA THR A 324 6.47 3.06 14.24
C THR A 324 7.52 3.26 15.34
N CYS A 325 8.05 2.15 15.89
CA CYS A 325 9.11 2.17 16.88
C CYS A 325 10.40 2.84 16.37
N SER A 326 10.77 2.61 15.11
CA SER A 326 11.96 3.21 14.51
C SER A 326 11.79 4.71 14.27
N MET A 327 10.62 5.14 13.76
CA MET A 327 10.35 6.57 13.53
C MET A 327 10.38 7.43 14.80
N ILE A 328 10.02 6.85 15.95
CA ILE A 328 9.92 7.60 17.21
C ILE A 328 11.19 7.50 18.07
N CYS A 329 12.16 6.68 17.66
CA CYS A 329 13.39 6.51 18.42
C CYS A 329 14.29 7.73 18.23
N PRO A 330 14.63 8.48 19.30
CA PRO A 330 15.50 9.65 19.17
C PRO A 330 16.99 9.31 19.04
N ALA A 331 17.35 8.02 19.21
CA ALA A 331 18.73 7.54 19.23
C ALA A 331 19.02 6.50 18.15
N ASP A 332 18.08 6.27 17.22
CA ASP A 332 18.17 5.24 16.17
C ASP A 332 18.49 3.82 16.67
N ALA A 333 18.23 3.56 17.95
CA ALA A 333 18.57 2.32 18.65
C ALA A 333 17.60 1.15 18.38
N ILE A 334 16.66 1.29 17.44
CA ILE A 334 15.68 0.24 17.09
C ILE A 334 15.26 0.34 15.62
N TRP A 335 15.45 -0.72 14.85
CA TRP A 335 15.18 -0.74 13.41
C TRP A 335 14.66 -2.09 12.92
N LEU A 336 14.05 -2.09 11.72
CA LEU A 336 13.69 -3.32 11.04
C LEU A 336 14.77 -3.71 10.04
N GLU A 337 15.13 -4.99 10.03
CA GLU A 337 15.95 -5.59 8.97
C GLU A 337 15.17 -6.62 8.19
N ARG A 338 15.63 -6.90 6.96
CA ARG A 338 15.04 -7.95 6.12
C ARG A 338 15.25 -9.32 6.77
N ARG A 339 14.17 -10.10 6.87
CA ARG A 339 14.19 -11.50 7.27
C ARG A 339 13.84 -12.35 6.04
N GLU A 340 14.70 -13.31 5.71
CA GLU A 340 14.41 -14.24 4.63
C GLU A 340 13.19 -15.10 4.96
N VAL A 341 12.43 -15.42 3.92
CA VAL A 341 11.21 -16.21 4.02
C VAL A 341 11.60 -17.67 3.92
N VAL A 342 11.47 -18.41 5.03
CA VAL A 342 11.72 -19.85 5.10
C VAL A 342 10.47 -20.65 4.72
#